data_AF-A0A414K5S9-F1
#
_entry.id   AF-A0A414K5S9-F1
#
_cell.length_a   1.000
_cell.length_b   1.000
_cell.length_c   1.000
_cell.angle_alpha   90.00
_cell.angle_beta   90.00
_cell.angle_gamma   90.00
#
_symmetry.space_group_name_H-M   'P 1'
#
loop_
_entity.id
_entity.type
_entity.pdbx_description
1 polymer ?
#
loop_
_entity_poly.entity_id
_entity_poly.type
_entity_poly.pdbx_seq_one_letter_code
_entity_poly.pdbx_strand_id
1 'polypeptide(L)' 'MINTFEYFNLLLTEIPQHMDDKDLRFIDDLLPWSPRVQKECPSRYKKS' A
#
# COMPACT_ATOMS: atom_id res chain seq x y z
N MET A 1 -6.06 -3.90 -10.86
CA MET A 1 -6.51 -4.52 -9.59
C MET A 1 -5.24 -4.69 -8.75
N ILE A 2 -5.28 -4.58 -7.43
CA ILE A 2 -4.09 -4.77 -6.59
C ILE A 2 -4.12 -6.17 -5.98
N ASN A 3 -2.96 -6.73 -5.65
CA ASN A 3 -2.91 -7.95 -4.86
C ASN A 3 -3.21 -7.60 -3.39
N THR A 4 -4.39 -7.98 -2.90
CA THR A 4 -4.84 -7.67 -1.53
C THR A 4 -3.87 -8.21 -0.47
N PHE A 5 -3.23 -9.36 -0.70
CA PHE A 5 -2.29 -9.94 0.25
C PHE A 5 -1.01 -9.10 0.38
N GLU A 6 -0.42 -8.69 -0.74
CA GLU A 6 0.75 -7.81 -0.76
C GLU A 6 0.43 -6.45 -0.15
N TYR A 7 -0.76 -5.92 -0.44
CA TYR A 7 -1.24 -4.68 0.16
C TYR A 7 -1.35 -4.78 1.68
N PHE A 8 -1.91 -5.87 2.21
CA PHE A 8 -1.95 -6.10 3.66
C PHE A 8 -0.55 -6.18 4.28
N ASN A 9 0.41 -6.87 3.64
CA ASN A 9 1.79 -6.90 4.14
C ASN A 9 2.40 -5.50 4.20
N LEU A 10 2.20 -4.70 3.14
CA LEU A 10 2.67 -3.31 3.07
C LEU A 10 2.07 -2.44 4.19
N LEU A 11 0.76 -2.56 4.45
CA LEU A 11 0.11 -1.88 5.57
C LEU A 11 0.75 -2.27 6.91
N LEU A 12 0.94 -3.57 7.13
CA LEU A 12 1.49 -4.09 8.38
C LEU A 12 2.95 -3.68 8.60
N THR A 13 3.71 -3.35 7.55
CA THR A 13 5.08 -2.84 7.66
C THR A 13 5.18 -1.33 7.78
N GLU A 14 4.34 -0.57 7.08
CA GLU A 14 4.42 0.90 7.06
C GLU A 14 3.74 1.52 8.31
N ILE A 15 2.60 0.98 8.76
CA ILE A 15 1.88 1.53 9.92
C ILE A 15 2.78 1.61 11.18
N PRO A 16 3.54 0.57 11.55
CA PRO A 16 4.45 0.62 12.69
C PRO A 16 5.57 1.67 12.55
N GLN A 17 6.02 1.95 11.33
CA GLN A 17 7.10 2.93 11.08
C GLN A 17 6.64 4.37 11.28
N HIS A 18 5.35 4.63 11.08
CA HIS A 18 4.76 5.96 11.18
C HIS A 18 3.97 6.19 12.49
N MET A 19 4.09 5.30 13.49
CA MET A 19 3.35 5.44 14.76
C MET A 19 3.71 6.71 15.55
N ASP A 20 4.96 7.16 15.47
CA ASP A 20 5.46 8.37 16.12
C ASP A 20 5.38 9.61 15.21
N ASP A 21 5.05 9.43 13.92
CA ASP A 21 4.91 10.53 12.98
C ASP A 21 3.64 11.33 13.28
N LYS A 22 3.79 12.65 13.38
CA LYS A 22 2.65 13.59 13.50
C LYS A 22 1.98 13.87 12.16
N ASP A 23 2.57 13.39 11.08
CA ASP A 23 2.18 13.71 9.72
C ASP A 23 1.37 12.56 9.12
N LEU A 24 0.19 12.87 8.59
CA LEU A 24 -0.73 11.88 8.03
C LEU A 24 -0.59 11.74 6.50
N ARG A 25 0.32 12.48 5.86
CA ARG A 25 0.50 12.45 4.39
C ARG A 25 0.91 11.07 3.88
N PHE A 26 1.56 10.24 4.72
CA PHE A 26 1.89 8.87 4.35
C PHE A 26 0.64 8.03 4.05
N ILE A 27 -0.51 8.36 4.65
CA ILE A 27 -1.76 7.65 4.42
C ILE A 27 -2.20 7.81 2.96
N ASP A 28 -2.03 9.00 2.35
CA ASP A 28 -2.36 9.22 0.94
C ASP A 28 -1.57 8.30 0.00
N ASP A 29 -0.29 8.09 0.32
CA ASP A 29 0.58 7.16 -0.40
C ASP A 29 0.27 5.68 -0.09
N LEU A 30 -0.44 5.41 1.01
CA LEU A 30 -0.84 4.08 1.46
C LEU A 30 -2.23 3.68 0.95
N LEU A 31 -2.97 4.58 0.29
CA LEU A 31 -4.30 4.26 -0.25
C LEU A 31 -4.21 3.21 -1.37
N PRO A 32 -5.23 2.34 -1.52
CA PRO A 32 -5.18 1.25 -2.50
C PRO A 32 -5.22 1.73 -3.96
N TRP A 33 -5.58 3.00 -4.20
CA TRP A 33 -5.49 3.66 -5.51
C TRP A 33 -4.23 4.50 -5.69
N SER A 34 -3.37 4.63 -4.66
CA SER A 34 -2.16 5.44 -4.74
C SER A 34 -1.20 4.87 -5.81
N PRO A 35 -0.41 5.74 -6.48
CA PRO A 35 0.58 5.28 -7.45
C PRO A 35 1.62 4.33 -6.85
N ARG A 36 1.96 4.54 -5.57
CA ARG A 36 2.91 3.71 -4.81
C ARG A 36 2.38 2.29 -4.63
N VAL A 37 1.16 2.15 -4.10
CA VAL A 37 0.54 0.84 -3.86
C VAL A 37 0.28 0.09 -5.16
N GLN A 38 -0.11 0.78 -6.23
CA GLN A 38 -0.28 0.14 -7.54
C GLN A 38 1.03 -0.40 -8.12
N LYS A 39 2.17 0.20 -7.77
CA LYS A 39 3.50 -0.25 -8.19
C LYS A 39 4.03 -1.39 -7.32
N GLU A 40 3.86 -1.31 -6.00
CA GLU A 40 4.34 -2.33 -5.06
C GLU A 40 3.48 -3.59 -5.03
N CYS A 41 2.16 -3.46 -5.24
CA CYS A 41 1.22 -4.57 -5.14
C CYS A 41 0.49 -4.86 -6.48
N PRO A 42 1.20 -5.13 -7.58
CA PRO A 42 0.57 -5.37 -8.87
C PRO A 42 -0.30 -6.63 -8.81
N SER A 43 -1.55 -6.58 -9.33
CA SER A 43 -2.33 -7.81 -9.43
C SER A 43 -1.65 -8.80 -10.38
N ARG A 44 -1.43 -10.02 -9.91
CA ARG A 44 -0.98 -11.15 -10.73
C ARG A 44 -2.01 -11.58 -11.78
N TYR A 45 -3.25 -11.14 -11.68
CA TYR A 45 -4.25 -11.35 -12.72
C TYR A 45 -3.97 -10.43 -13.93
N LYS A 46 -3.08 -10.89 -14.81
CA LYS A 46 -3.14 -10.47 -16.20
C LYS A 46 -4.46 -11.01 -16.75
N LYS A 47 -5.36 -10.13 -17.18
CA LYS A 47 -6.45 -10.53 -18.08
C LYS A 47 -5.77 -11.15 -19.30
N SER A 48 -5.93 -12.47 -19.45
CA SER A 48 -5.58 -13.20 -20.67
C SER A 48 -6.45 -12.72 -21.83
#